data_AF-A0A357Z0C4-F1
#
_entry.id   AF-A0A357Z0C4-F1
#
_cell.length_a   1.000
_cell.length_b   1.000
_cell.length_c   1.000
_cell.angle_alpha   90.00
_cell.angle_beta   90.00
_cell.angle_gamma   90.00
#
_symmetry.space_group_name_H-M   'P 1'
#
loop_
_entity.id
_entity.type
_entity.pdbx_description
1 polymer ?
#
loop_
_entity_poly.entity_id
_entity_poly.type
_entity_poly.pdbx_seq_one_letter_code
_entity_poly.pdbx_strand_id
1 'polypeptide(L)'
;MPKQAALKSLCLPLRRFCRGENSRAYEYLGVHRTVRDGKTCMVCRVWAPHAQGASVVGEFNEWNPESDPMRKIGGGVWECFLPFEMKQFDLYKFCIETAQGERVFKSDPYAFHYEDGEGKASKYYDISGYPWNDGAWLRRRAQRPHPSRPLNIYEVHAGSWRRYPDGNVFSYDKLAEELVPYVKDMGYTHIELMPITEYPYDGSWGYQV
;
A
#
# COMPACT_ATOMS: atom_id res chain seq x y z
N MET A 1 -33.82 -7.83 -1.81
CA MET A 1 -33.71 -8.99 -0.88
C MET A 1 -32.59 -10.00 -1.21
N PRO A 2 -32.30 -10.41 -2.46
CA PRO A 2 -31.24 -11.42 -2.73
C PRO A 2 -29.79 -10.95 -2.43
N LYS A 3 -29.47 -9.66 -2.63
CA LYS A 3 -28.13 -9.11 -2.33
C LYS A 3 -27.73 -9.24 -0.85
N GLN A 4 -28.70 -9.20 0.07
CA GLN A 4 -28.44 -9.18 1.51
C GLN A 4 -28.17 -10.58 2.09
N ALA A 5 -28.73 -11.63 1.47
CA ALA A 5 -28.43 -13.03 1.80
C ALA A 5 -27.01 -13.42 1.32
N ALA A 6 -26.63 -13.01 0.10
CA ALA A 6 -25.29 -13.25 -0.46
C ALA A 6 -24.16 -12.57 0.34
N LEU A 7 -24.43 -11.42 0.98
CA LEU A 7 -23.46 -10.75 1.86
C LEU A 7 -23.27 -11.50 3.20
N LYS A 8 -24.27 -12.25 3.69
CA LYS A 8 -24.18 -12.93 4.99
C LYS A 8 -23.23 -14.13 4.96
N SER A 9 -23.05 -14.78 3.82
CA SER A 9 -22.15 -15.93 3.63
C SER A 9 -20.68 -15.55 3.48
N LEU A 10 -20.36 -14.27 3.27
CA LEU A 10 -18.97 -13.81 3.16
C LEU A 10 -18.29 -13.79 4.52
N CYS A 11 -16.98 -14.04 4.54
CA CYS A 11 -16.16 -13.87 5.74
C CYS A 11 -16.26 -12.41 6.24
N LEU A 12 -16.06 -12.20 7.55
CA LEU A 12 -16.29 -10.91 8.18
C LEU A 12 -15.53 -9.74 7.53
N PRO A 13 -14.22 -9.85 7.18
CA PRO A 13 -13.48 -8.77 6.53
C PRO A 13 -14.07 -8.38 5.17
N LEU A 14 -14.36 -9.37 4.33
CA LEU A 14 -14.93 -9.17 2.99
C LEU A 14 -16.36 -8.59 3.07
N ARG A 15 -17.18 -9.09 4.01
CA ARG A 15 -18.52 -8.57 4.24
C ARG A 15 -18.51 -7.09 4.62
N ARG A 16 -17.60 -6.67 5.51
CA ARG A 16 -17.44 -5.25 5.89
C ARG A 16 -16.92 -4.43 4.73
N PHE A 17 -15.97 -4.96 3.95
CA PHE A 17 -15.46 -4.29 2.76
C PHE A 17 -16.59 -4.00 1.76
N CYS A 18 -17.43 -4.99 1.44
CA CYS A 18 -18.56 -4.80 0.53
C CYS A 18 -19.63 -3.81 1.03
N ARG A 19 -19.63 -3.45 2.32
CA ARG A 19 -20.51 -2.43 2.90
C ARG A 19 -19.86 -1.05 3.02
N GLY A 20 -18.57 -0.93 2.69
CA GLY A 20 -17.80 0.29 2.95
C GLY A 20 -17.48 0.50 4.44
N GLU A 21 -17.55 -0.55 5.26
CA GLU A 21 -17.39 -0.48 6.72
C GLU A 21 -16.02 -0.99 7.20
N ASN A 22 -15.15 -1.44 6.29
CA ASN A 22 -13.84 -1.98 6.65
C ASN A 22 -12.75 -0.89 6.60
N SER A 23 -12.54 -0.19 7.71
CA SER A 23 -11.47 0.80 7.84
C SER A 23 -10.06 0.20 7.84
N ARG A 24 -9.94 -1.13 7.93
CA ARG A 24 -8.67 -1.89 7.88
C ARG A 24 -8.65 -2.82 6.67
N ALA A 25 -9.25 -2.39 5.55
CA ALA A 25 -9.30 -3.18 4.33
C ALA A 25 -7.90 -3.57 3.81
N TYR A 26 -6.89 -2.73 4.07
CA TYR A 26 -5.49 -2.97 3.73
C TYR A 26 -4.86 -4.18 4.44
N GLU A 27 -5.45 -4.69 5.53
CA GLU A 27 -5.00 -5.92 6.20
C GLU A 27 -5.58 -7.19 5.57
N TYR A 28 -6.51 -7.01 4.64
CA TYR A 28 -7.21 -8.10 3.97
C TYR A 28 -6.95 -8.14 2.47
N LEU A 29 -7.04 -6.99 1.81
CA LEU A 29 -6.71 -6.79 0.40
C LEU A 29 -5.22 -6.53 0.22
N GLY A 30 -4.71 -6.86 -0.96
CA GLY A 30 -3.30 -6.84 -1.29
C GLY A 30 -2.62 -8.19 -1.06
N VAL A 31 -1.29 -8.16 -0.88
CA VAL A 31 -0.47 -9.37 -0.70
C VAL A 31 0.06 -9.46 0.73
N HIS A 32 -0.29 -10.55 1.41
CA HIS A 32 0.01 -10.75 2.82
C HIS A 32 0.57 -12.14 3.10
N ARG A 33 1.52 -12.21 4.02
CA ARG A 33 1.98 -13.47 4.61
C ARG A 33 0.86 -14.09 5.44
N THR A 34 0.67 -15.40 5.33
CA THR A 34 -0.32 -16.16 6.11
C THR A 34 0.14 -17.60 6.32
N VAL A 35 -0.67 -18.40 7.03
CA VAL A 35 -0.45 -19.83 7.23
C VAL A 35 -1.63 -20.61 6.69
N ARG A 36 -1.36 -21.62 5.87
CA ARG A 36 -2.35 -22.56 5.33
C ARG A 36 -1.83 -23.98 5.45
N ASP A 37 -2.65 -24.88 5.99
CA ASP A 37 -2.29 -26.29 6.21
C ASP A 37 -0.97 -26.46 6.99
N GLY A 38 -0.74 -25.58 7.97
CA GLY A 38 0.46 -25.56 8.81
C GLY A 38 1.73 -25.02 8.13
N LYS A 39 1.65 -24.53 6.89
CA LYS A 39 2.78 -23.97 6.14
C LYS A 39 2.60 -22.48 5.90
N THR A 40 3.68 -21.73 6.02
CA THR A 40 3.71 -20.31 5.64
C THR A 40 3.54 -20.18 4.13
N CYS A 41 2.71 -19.23 3.71
CA CYS A 41 2.41 -18.95 2.31
C CYS A 41 2.02 -17.49 2.13
N MET A 42 1.89 -17.03 0.88
CA MET A 42 1.28 -15.73 0.60
C MET A 42 -0.20 -15.90 0.27
N VAL A 43 -1.02 -14.93 0.66
CA VAL A 43 -2.36 -14.74 0.12
C VAL A 43 -2.45 -13.40 -0.59
N CYS A 44 -2.92 -13.45 -1.83
CA CYS A 44 -3.04 -12.31 -2.71
C CYS A 44 -4.52 -12.04 -2.96
N ARG A 45 -4.99 -10.80 -2.74
CA ARG A 45 -6.40 -10.44 -2.95
C ARG A 45 -6.56 -9.11 -3.65
N VAL A 46 -7.37 -9.09 -4.71
CA VAL A 46 -7.69 -7.88 -5.48
C VAL A 46 -9.18 -7.76 -5.73
N TRP A 47 -9.71 -6.54 -5.65
CA TRP A 47 -11.10 -6.25 -6.00
C TRP A 47 -11.19 -5.87 -7.49
N ALA A 48 -11.78 -6.77 -8.28
CA ALA A 48 -11.98 -6.58 -9.71
C ALA A 48 -13.35 -7.19 -10.10
N PRO A 49 -14.47 -6.52 -9.74
CA PRO A 49 -15.80 -7.13 -9.76
C PRO A 49 -16.26 -7.57 -11.16
N HIS A 50 -15.85 -6.82 -12.17
CA HIS A 50 -16.23 -7.00 -13.57
C HIS A 50 -15.20 -7.78 -14.41
N ALA A 51 -14.09 -8.22 -13.80
CA ALA A 51 -13.11 -9.06 -14.49
C ALA A 51 -13.72 -10.44 -14.81
N GLN A 52 -13.30 -11.02 -15.94
CA GLN A 52 -13.61 -12.41 -16.30
C GLN A 52 -12.62 -13.38 -15.65
N GLY A 53 -11.38 -12.93 -15.45
CA GLY A 53 -10.30 -13.68 -14.83
C GLY A 53 -9.32 -12.73 -14.14
N ALA A 54 -8.58 -13.27 -13.18
CA ALA A 54 -7.47 -12.57 -12.55
C ALA A 54 -6.37 -13.57 -12.22
N SER A 55 -5.11 -13.15 -12.31
CA SER A 55 -3.93 -13.94 -11.93
C SER A 55 -2.94 -13.06 -11.19
N VAL A 56 -2.11 -13.66 -10.34
CA VAL A 56 -0.94 -12.98 -9.76
C VAL A 56 0.26 -13.30 -10.63
N VAL A 57 1.05 -12.29 -10.97
CA VAL A 57 2.25 -12.45 -11.78
C VAL A 57 3.41 -11.73 -11.13
N GLY A 58 4.63 -12.26 -11.29
CA GLY A 58 5.84 -11.66 -10.75
C GLY A 58 7.08 -12.41 -11.22
N GLU A 59 8.24 -12.05 -10.69
CA GLU A 59 9.50 -12.73 -11.04
C GLU A 59 9.44 -14.24 -10.73
N PHE A 60 8.76 -14.61 -9.65
CA PHE A 60 8.58 -15.99 -9.19
C PHE A 60 7.86 -16.91 -10.17
N ASN A 61 7.15 -16.36 -11.16
CA ASN A 61 6.45 -17.13 -12.20
C ASN A 61 6.74 -16.60 -13.61
N GLU A 62 7.86 -15.89 -13.79
CA GLU A 62 8.31 -15.34 -15.07
C GLU A 62 7.25 -14.43 -15.73
N TRP A 63 6.47 -13.72 -14.91
CA TRP A 63 5.36 -12.87 -15.34
C TRP A 63 4.24 -13.59 -16.12
N ASN A 64 4.16 -14.92 -16.03
CA ASN A 64 3.20 -15.74 -16.78
C ASN A 64 1.79 -15.72 -16.13
N PRO A 65 0.75 -15.18 -16.80
CA PRO A 65 -0.61 -15.13 -16.26
C PRO A 65 -1.29 -16.48 -16.05
N GLU A 66 -0.77 -17.56 -16.66
CA GLU A 66 -1.35 -18.90 -16.51
C GLU A 66 -0.86 -19.63 -15.25
N SER A 67 0.22 -19.16 -14.64
CA SER A 67 0.90 -19.88 -13.55
C SER A 67 0.11 -19.84 -12.24
N ASP A 68 -0.44 -18.68 -11.87
CA ASP A 68 -1.09 -18.46 -10.58
C ASP A 68 -2.47 -17.78 -10.73
N PRO A 69 -3.47 -18.48 -11.30
CA PRO A 69 -4.82 -17.97 -11.46
C PRO A 69 -5.52 -17.78 -10.12
N MET A 70 -6.25 -16.68 -9.99
CA MET A 70 -7.03 -16.33 -8.80
C MET A 70 -8.47 -16.86 -8.92
N ARG A 71 -9.06 -17.19 -7.79
CA ARG A 71 -10.47 -17.60 -7.67
C ARG A 71 -11.31 -16.47 -7.10
N LYS A 72 -12.52 -16.27 -7.65
CA LYS A 72 -13.50 -15.33 -7.09
C LYS A 72 -14.06 -15.86 -5.76
N ILE A 73 -13.92 -15.10 -4.68
CA ILE A 73 -14.37 -15.48 -3.33
C ILE A 73 -15.66 -14.77 -2.88
N GLY A 74 -16.18 -13.87 -3.72
CA GLY A 74 -17.40 -13.10 -3.46
C GLY A 74 -17.15 -11.59 -3.42
N GLY A 75 -18.21 -10.78 -3.54
CA GLY A 75 -18.10 -9.31 -3.50
C GLY A 75 -17.29 -8.67 -4.63
N GLY A 76 -16.89 -9.45 -5.64
CA GLY A 76 -15.97 -9.02 -6.70
C GLY A 76 -14.48 -9.16 -6.34
N VAL A 77 -14.16 -9.79 -5.22
CA VAL A 77 -12.78 -10.04 -4.79
C VAL A 77 -12.28 -11.37 -5.34
N TRP A 78 -11.06 -11.35 -5.85
CA TRP A 78 -10.30 -12.49 -6.33
C TRP A 78 -9.23 -12.85 -5.31
N GLU A 79 -8.90 -14.13 -5.17
CA GLU A 79 -7.92 -14.65 -4.21
C GLU A 79 -7.04 -15.73 -4.83
N CYS A 80 -5.73 -15.67 -4.58
CA CYS A 80 -4.78 -16.75 -4.84
C CYS A 80 -3.91 -16.97 -3.60
N PHE A 81 -3.47 -18.21 -3.39
CA PHE A 81 -2.46 -18.54 -2.39
C PHE A 81 -1.20 -19.01 -3.11
N LEU A 82 -0.09 -18.31 -2.89
CA LEU A 82 1.22 -18.74 -3.40
C LEU A 82 1.85 -19.68 -2.37
N PRO A 83 2.34 -20.87 -2.74
CA PRO A 83 2.77 -21.91 -1.79
C PRO A 83 4.14 -21.64 -1.13
N PHE A 84 4.67 -20.43 -1.28
CA PHE A 84 5.94 -19.96 -0.76
C PHE A 84 5.76 -18.60 -0.09
N GLU A 85 6.78 -18.14 0.62
CA GLU A 85 6.85 -16.79 1.17
C GLU A 85 7.63 -15.89 0.20
N MET A 86 7.03 -14.78 -0.22
CA MET A 86 7.72 -13.76 -1.01
C MET A 86 8.79 -13.09 -0.15
N LYS A 87 9.93 -12.79 -0.74
CA LYS A 87 10.98 -11.99 -0.10
C LYS A 87 10.61 -10.52 -0.15
N GLN A 88 11.10 -9.76 0.82
CA GLN A 88 10.95 -8.31 0.80
C GLN A 88 11.50 -7.75 -0.52
N PHE A 89 10.72 -6.90 -1.16
CA PHE A 89 10.92 -6.30 -2.47
C PHE A 89 10.68 -7.20 -3.70
N ASP A 90 10.20 -8.44 -3.55
CA ASP A 90 9.78 -9.25 -4.70
C ASP A 90 8.73 -8.51 -5.52
N LEU A 91 8.93 -8.49 -6.84
CA LEU A 91 8.06 -7.78 -7.77
C LEU A 91 6.82 -8.60 -8.13
N TYR A 92 5.67 -7.93 -8.16
CA TYR A 92 4.43 -8.53 -8.62
C TYR A 92 3.45 -7.51 -9.23
N LYS A 93 2.50 -8.03 -10.00
CA LYS A 93 1.31 -7.34 -10.52
C LYS A 93 0.10 -8.29 -10.46
N PHE A 94 -1.09 -7.74 -10.62
CA PHE A 94 -2.26 -8.50 -10.99
C PHE A 94 -2.47 -8.45 -12.50
N CYS A 95 -2.59 -9.60 -13.14
CA CYS A 95 -3.08 -9.70 -14.50
C CYS A 95 -4.61 -9.81 -14.44
N ILE A 96 -5.33 -8.84 -15.02
CA ILE A 96 -6.79 -8.78 -15.02
C ILE A 96 -7.28 -9.04 -16.44
N GLU A 97 -8.12 -10.04 -16.61
CA GLU A 97 -8.84 -10.28 -17.85
C GLU A 97 -10.15 -9.49 -17.85
N THR A 98 -10.25 -8.56 -18.78
CA THR A 98 -11.37 -7.63 -18.93
C THR A 98 -12.62 -8.34 -19.45
N ALA A 99 -13.76 -7.64 -19.44
CA ALA A 99 -15.01 -8.15 -20.02
C ALA A 99 -14.91 -8.39 -21.54
N GLN A 100 -13.89 -7.85 -22.20
CA GLN A 100 -13.61 -7.99 -23.62
C GLN A 100 -12.57 -9.09 -23.92
N GLY A 101 -12.06 -9.78 -22.89
CA GLY A 101 -11.02 -10.81 -23.03
C GLY A 101 -9.59 -10.26 -23.15
N GLU A 102 -9.40 -8.94 -23.08
CA GLU A 102 -8.06 -8.34 -23.01
C GLU A 102 -7.46 -8.57 -21.62
N ARG A 103 -6.15 -8.88 -21.58
CA ARG A 103 -5.38 -8.98 -20.34
C ARG A 103 -4.57 -7.72 -20.09
N VAL A 104 -4.81 -7.08 -18.94
CA VAL A 104 -4.07 -5.90 -18.50
C VAL A 104 -3.30 -6.18 -17.22
N PHE A 105 -2.08 -5.68 -17.14
CA PHE A 105 -1.23 -5.80 -15.96
C PHE A 105 -1.39 -4.55 -15.10
N LYS A 106 -1.76 -4.73 -13.83
CA LYS A 106 -2.02 -3.64 -12.89
C LYS A 106 -1.17 -3.81 -11.64
N SER A 107 -0.59 -2.71 -11.19
CA SER A 107 -0.05 -2.61 -9.83
C SER A 107 -1.16 -2.88 -8.82
N ASP A 108 -0.80 -3.37 -7.65
CA ASP A 108 -1.74 -3.60 -6.55
C ASP A 108 -2.27 -2.26 -6.00
N PRO A 109 -3.60 -2.03 -5.99
CA PRO A 109 -4.19 -0.86 -5.34
C PRO A 109 -3.92 -0.76 -3.83
N TYR A 110 -3.55 -1.87 -3.20
CA TYR A 110 -3.22 -2.00 -1.79
C TYR A 110 -1.73 -2.32 -1.56
N ALA A 111 -0.86 -2.10 -2.55
CA ALA A 111 0.57 -2.28 -2.35
C ALA A 111 1.13 -1.36 -1.26
N PHE A 112 2.09 -1.90 -0.52
CA PHE A 112 2.85 -1.13 0.47
C PHE A 112 4.15 -0.57 -0.08
N HIS A 113 4.55 -0.97 -1.28
CA HIS A 113 5.75 -0.50 -1.95
C HIS A 113 5.62 -0.69 -3.47
N TYR A 114 6.32 0.14 -4.24
CA TYR A 114 6.35 0.10 -5.70
C TYR A 114 7.78 0.08 -6.24
N GLU A 115 7.92 -0.29 -7.51
CA GLU A 115 9.14 0.00 -8.26
C GLU A 115 9.44 1.49 -8.32
N ASP A 116 10.72 1.80 -8.34
CA ASP A 116 11.28 3.11 -8.57
C ASP A 116 11.40 3.40 -10.07
N GLY A 117 11.42 4.69 -10.43
CA GLY A 117 11.62 5.14 -11.81
C GLY A 117 10.44 4.80 -12.73
N GLU A 118 10.72 4.24 -13.91
CA GLU A 118 9.71 3.89 -14.91
C GLU A 118 8.99 2.55 -14.64
N GLY A 119 9.43 1.84 -13.61
CA GLY A 119 8.81 0.59 -13.17
C GLY A 119 7.35 0.80 -12.76
N LYS A 120 6.53 -0.25 -12.92
CA LYS A 120 5.09 -0.19 -12.63
C LYS A 120 4.61 -1.37 -11.81
N ALA A 121 5.51 -2.22 -11.33
CA ALA A 121 5.18 -3.33 -10.46
C ALA A 121 5.05 -2.84 -9.02
N SER A 122 4.27 -3.60 -8.26
CA SER A 122 4.26 -3.52 -6.82
C SER A 122 5.42 -4.35 -6.28
N LYS A 123 6.02 -3.91 -5.17
CA LYS A 123 7.03 -4.64 -4.41
C LYS A 123 6.36 -5.21 -3.16
N TYR A 124 6.54 -6.49 -2.87
CA TYR A 124 6.08 -7.04 -1.60
C TYR A 124 6.87 -6.40 -0.46
N TYR A 125 6.18 -5.96 0.58
CA TYR A 125 6.82 -5.36 1.75
C TYR A 125 6.06 -5.75 3.01
N ASP A 126 6.76 -6.37 3.96
CA ASP A 126 6.23 -6.59 5.29
C ASP A 126 6.34 -5.29 6.09
N ILE A 127 5.19 -4.67 6.38
CA ILE A 127 5.11 -3.42 7.15
C ILE A 127 5.29 -3.64 8.66
N SER A 128 5.39 -4.89 9.11
CA SER A 128 5.73 -5.21 10.49
C SER A 128 7.24 -5.05 10.73
N GLY A 129 7.61 -4.79 11.98
CA GLY A 129 9.01 -4.86 12.41
C GLY A 129 9.77 -3.55 12.53
N TYR A 130 9.20 -2.39 12.13
CA TYR A 130 9.86 -1.11 12.44
C TYR A 130 9.81 -0.81 13.95
N PRO A 131 10.96 -0.64 14.64
CA PRO A 131 11.01 -0.49 16.09
C PRO A 131 10.71 0.95 16.52
N TRP A 132 9.42 1.30 16.56
CA TRP A 132 8.96 2.63 16.97
C TRP A 132 9.41 3.01 18.39
N ASN A 133 9.87 4.25 18.57
CA ASN A 133 10.28 4.81 19.86
C ASN A 133 9.52 6.11 20.25
N ASP A 134 8.32 6.31 19.70
CA ASP A 134 7.53 7.54 19.83
C ASP A 134 6.40 7.43 20.89
N GLY A 135 6.38 6.37 21.70
CA GLY A 135 5.30 6.11 22.64
C GLY A 135 5.03 7.24 23.66
N ALA A 136 6.08 7.95 24.10
CA ALA A 136 5.91 9.11 24.98
C ALA A 136 5.20 10.29 24.29
N TRP A 137 5.49 10.49 23.00
CA TRP A 137 4.83 11.51 22.17
C TRP A 137 3.35 11.17 21.96
N LEU A 138 3.03 9.93 21.60
CA LEU A 138 1.65 9.47 21.39
C LEU A 138 0.79 9.63 22.66
N ARG A 139 1.31 9.25 23.84
CA ARG A 139 0.61 9.44 25.13
C ARG A 139 0.32 10.91 25.40
N ARG A 140 1.30 11.79 25.19
CA ARG A 140 1.14 13.24 25.36
C ARG A 140 0.11 13.81 24.40
N ARG A 141 0.12 13.38 23.13
CA ARG A 141 -0.84 13.79 22.10
C ARG A 141 -2.26 13.42 22.47
N ALA A 142 -2.48 12.19 22.96
CA ALA A 142 -3.80 11.71 23.36
C ALA A 142 -4.41 12.49 24.55
N GLN A 143 -3.57 12.93 25.49
CA GLN A 143 -4.01 13.69 26.67
C GLN A 143 -4.27 15.18 26.38
N ARG A 144 -3.70 15.73 25.31
CA ARG A 144 -3.71 17.17 25.02
C ARG A 144 -4.10 17.43 23.57
N PRO A 145 -5.41 17.45 23.27
CA PRO A 145 -5.92 17.63 21.91
C PRO A 145 -5.49 18.98 21.33
N HIS A 146 -5.34 18.99 20.01
CA HIS A 146 -4.73 20.07 19.23
C HIS A 146 -5.43 21.45 19.24
N PRO A 147 -6.78 21.58 19.31
CA PRO A 147 -7.47 22.86 19.08
C PRO A 147 -7.04 24.04 19.98
N SER A 148 -6.43 23.76 21.14
CA SER A 148 -6.00 24.75 22.11
C SER A 148 -4.48 24.90 22.20
N ARG A 149 -3.72 24.51 21.16
CA ARG A 149 -2.25 24.49 21.15
C ARG A 149 -1.70 25.34 20.00
N PRO A 150 -0.47 25.90 20.15
CA PRO A 150 0.20 26.57 19.04
C PRO A 150 0.33 25.63 17.84
N LEU A 151 -0.12 26.11 16.69
CA LEU A 151 0.03 25.46 15.41
C LEU A 151 0.84 26.38 14.49
N ASN A 152 2.07 25.97 14.25
CA ASN A 152 2.96 26.56 13.26
C ASN A 152 3.51 25.42 12.40
N ILE A 153 3.16 25.42 11.12
CA ILE A 153 3.40 24.33 10.17
C ILE A 153 4.47 24.77 9.18
N TYR A 154 5.47 23.91 8.96
CA TYR A 154 6.40 24.02 7.85
C TYR A 154 5.97 23.05 6.75
N GLU A 155 5.40 23.57 5.67
CA GLU A 155 5.01 22.77 4.50
C GLU A 155 6.26 22.40 3.68
N VAL A 156 6.37 21.13 3.27
CA VAL A 156 7.55 20.58 2.61
C VAL A 156 7.17 19.66 1.47
N HIS A 157 7.78 19.92 0.30
CA HIS A 157 7.90 18.93 -0.77
C HIS A 157 9.19 18.12 -0.59
N ALA A 158 9.07 16.83 -0.28
CA ALA A 158 10.21 15.97 0.06
C ALA A 158 11.26 15.90 -1.07
N GLY A 159 10.83 15.84 -2.35
CA GLY A 159 11.72 15.71 -3.51
C GLY A 159 12.42 17.01 -3.96
N SER A 160 12.11 18.16 -3.34
CA SER A 160 12.71 19.45 -3.74
C SER A 160 13.18 20.32 -2.58
N TRP A 161 12.95 19.91 -1.32
CA TRP A 161 13.48 20.63 -0.16
C TRP A 161 15.01 20.76 -0.23
N ARG A 162 15.69 19.62 -0.44
CA ARG A 162 17.12 19.51 -0.73
C ARG A 162 17.40 18.25 -1.54
N ARG A 163 18.56 18.23 -2.20
CA ARG A 163 19.03 17.13 -3.05
C ARG A 163 20.48 16.82 -2.73
N TYR A 164 20.88 15.59 -3.02
CA TYR A 164 22.28 15.20 -2.99
C TYR A 164 23.06 15.99 -4.06
N PRO A 165 24.39 16.11 -3.92
CA PRO A 165 25.22 16.82 -4.90
C PRO A 165 25.16 16.25 -6.32
N ASP A 166 24.80 14.97 -6.46
CA ASP A 166 24.61 14.28 -7.74
C ASP A 166 23.25 14.57 -8.39
N GLY A 167 22.38 15.35 -7.74
CA GLY A 167 21.05 15.72 -8.22
C GLY A 167 19.93 14.78 -7.77
N ASN A 168 20.24 13.67 -7.10
CA ASN A 168 19.25 12.74 -6.57
C ASN A 168 18.47 13.34 -5.39
N VAL A 169 17.22 12.91 -5.21
CA VAL A 169 16.39 13.29 -4.07
C VAL A 169 16.90 12.66 -2.78
N PHE A 170 16.70 13.35 -1.66
CA PHE A 170 17.03 12.79 -0.35
C PHE A 170 16.20 11.56 -0.02
N SER A 171 16.83 10.55 0.60
CA SER A 171 16.09 9.47 1.26
C SER A 171 15.32 10.00 2.47
N TYR A 172 14.32 9.25 2.95
CA TYR A 172 13.61 9.61 4.18
C TYR A 172 14.53 9.67 5.40
N ASP A 173 15.57 8.82 5.47
CA ASP A 173 16.58 8.90 6.53
C ASP A 173 17.36 10.21 6.48
N LYS A 174 17.76 10.63 5.27
CA LYS A 174 18.48 11.89 5.08
C LYS A 174 17.61 13.12 5.37
N LEU A 175 16.33 13.07 5.01
CA LEU A 175 15.35 14.06 5.43
C LEU A 175 15.24 14.09 6.96
N ALA A 176 15.14 12.94 7.63
CA ALA A 176 15.08 12.89 9.09
C ALA A 176 16.33 13.51 9.75
N GLU A 177 17.52 13.27 9.20
CA GLU A 177 18.78 13.82 9.69
C GLU A 177 18.88 15.35 9.54
N GLU A 178 18.37 15.92 8.45
CA GLU A 178 18.57 17.35 8.16
C GLU A 178 17.32 18.22 8.37
N LEU A 179 16.16 17.76 7.92
CA LEU A 179 14.91 18.52 7.99
C LEU A 179 14.44 18.65 9.44
N VAL A 180 14.51 17.57 10.23
CA VAL A 180 13.99 17.58 11.60
C VAL A 180 14.75 18.56 12.50
N PRO A 181 16.10 18.58 12.53
CA PRO A 181 16.83 19.59 13.29
C PRO A 181 16.57 21.02 12.79
N TYR A 182 16.49 21.21 11.47
CA TYR A 182 16.20 22.52 10.87
C TYR A 182 14.84 23.06 11.32
N VAL A 183 13.77 22.26 11.18
CA VAL A 183 12.41 22.63 11.58
C VAL A 183 12.33 22.93 13.08
N LYS A 184 13.07 22.17 13.89
CA LYS A 184 13.15 22.36 15.33
C LYS A 184 13.86 23.66 15.71
N ASP A 185 14.98 23.99 15.07
CA ASP A 185 15.74 25.23 15.28
C ASP A 185 14.90 26.46 14.92
N MET A 186 14.16 26.37 13.81
CA MET A 186 13.25 27.41 13.34
C MET A 186 11.99 27.57 14.20
N GLY A 187 11.75 26.69 15.18
CA GLY A 187 10.63 26.80 16.13
C GLY A 187 9.26 26.40 15.58
N TYR A 188 9.20 25.65 14.49
CA TYR A 188 7.95 25.08 14.00
C TYR A 188 7.46 23.95 14.91
N THR A 189 6.15 23.71 14.88
CA THR A 189 5.51 22.69 15.71
C THR A 189 5.18 21.41 14.94
N HIS A 190 5.01 21.53 13.62
CA HIS A 190 4.58 20.46 12.72
C HIS A 190 5.26 20.61 11.36
N ILE A 191 5.38 19.49 10.66
CA ILE A 191 5.73 19.41 9.25
C ILE A 191 4.48 18.94 8.52
N GLU A 192 4.10 19.65 7.46
CA GLU A 192 3.10 19.18 6.50
C GLU A 192 3.82 18.74 5.25
N LEU A 193 3.68 17.46 4.90
CA LEU A 193 4.27 16.93 3.68
C LEU A 193 3.25 17.07 2.55
N MET A 194 3.68 17.61 1.42
CA MET A 194 3.00 17.38 0.15
C MET A 194 2.88 15.85 -0.09
N PRO A 195 1.94 15.38 -0.94
CA PRO A 195 1.63 13.96 -1.05
C PRO A 195 2.88 13.07 -1.22
N ILE A 196 3.00 12.06 -0.36
CA ILE A 196 4.10 11.08 -0.33
C ILE A 196 3.65 9.67 -0.74
N THR A 197 2.39 9.52 -1.16
CA THR A 197 1.93 8.31 -1.83
C THR A 197 2.63 8.18 -3.18
N GLU A 198 2.76 6.96 -3.70
CA GLU A 198 3.39 6.74 -5.01
C GLU A 198 2.70 7.55 -6.12
N TYR A 199 3.47 8.17 -7.01
CA TYR A 199 2.96 8.95 -8.13
C TYR A 199 3.90 8.83 -9.35
N PRO A 200 3.39 8.73 -10.58
CA PRO A 200 4.21 8.46 -11.76
C PRO A 200 4.90 9.70 -12.34
N TYR A 201 4.56 10.91 -11.87
CA TYR A 201 5.03 12.16 -12.47
C TYR A 201 5.41 13.23 -11.44
N ASP A 202 6.71 13.55 -11.36
CA ASP A 202 7.26 14.57 -10.45
C ASP A 202 6.61 15.95 -10.61
N GLY A 203 6.24 16.34 -11.83
CA GLY A 203 5.60 17.62 -12.09
C GLY A 203 4.19 17.76 -11.50
N SER A 204 3.60 16.65 -11.01
CA SER A 204 2.32 16.67 -10.30
C SER A 204 2.45 17.08 -8.83
N TRP A 205 3.69 17.13 -8.30
CA TRP A 205 3.98 17.30 -6.86
C TRP A 205 3.26 16.29 -5.96
N GLY A 206 2.98 15.10 -6.50
CA GLY A 206 2.29 14.02 -5.83
C GLY A 206 0.75 14.11 -5.81
N TYR A 207 0.16 15.14 -6.42
CA TYR A 207 -1.31 15.25 -6.49
C TYR A 207 -1.94 14.34 -7.55
N GLN A 208 -1.16 13.72 -8.43
CA GLN A 208 -1.62 12.69 -9.36
C GLN A 208 -1.17 11.30 -8.87
N VAL A 209 -1.96 10.74 -7.94
CA VAL A 209 -1.79 9.39 -7.38
C VAL A 209 -2.46 8.35 -8.27
#